data_AF-D9PHV2-F1
#
_entry.id   AF-D9PHV2-F1
#
_cell.length_a   1.000
_cell.length_b   1.000
_cell.length_c   1.000
_cell.angle_alpha   90.00
_cell.angle_beta   90.00
_cell.angle_gamma   90.00
#
_symmetry.space_group_name_H-M   'P 1'
#
loop_
_entity.id
_entity.type
_entity.pdbx_description
1 polymer ?
#
loop_
_entity_poly.entity_id
_entity_poly.type
_entity_poly.pdbx_seq_one_letter_code
_entity_poly.pdbx_strand_id
1 'polypeptide(L)'
;MQNIEVFEVGYCVHPEFMVLKGGSFKTIKFPAMVALIEHQKGNLLFDTGYSKHFFEATKKFPEKLYALTTPVYLDKPLIERISKKIDYIFISHFHADHIAGIKDFPEALVFCSKEAYLLAINKNLSRFKKNKKKVFYRLF
;
A
#
# COMPACT_ATOMS: atom_id res chain seq x y z
N MET A 1 -19.64 -8.89 18.27
CA MET A 1 -19.96 -7.66 17.52
C MET A 1 -19.00 -7.61 16.34
N GLN A 2 -19.46 -7.25 15.13
CA GLN A 2 -18.56 -6.95 14.02
C GLN A 2 -18.31 -5.45 14.04
N ASN A 3 -17.04 -5.03 14.04
CA ASN A 3 -16.66 -3.62 14.04
C ASN A 3 -15.75 -3.35 12.84
N ILE A 4 -15.87 -2.17 12.26
CA ILE A 4 -15.02 -1.71 11.17
C ILE A 4 -14.43 -0.36 11.56
N GLU A 5 -13.11 -0.31 11.66
CA GLU A 5 -12.37 0.92 11.91
C GLU A 5 -11.52 1.26 10.68
N VAL A 6 -11.46 2.54 10.31
CA VAL A 6 -10.74 3.01 9.12
C VAL A 6 -9.63 3.97 9.52
N PHE A 7 -8.45 3.76 8.95
CA PHE A 7 -7.25 4.53 9.23
C PHE A 7 -6.71 5.15 7.95
N GLU A 8 -6.28 6.41 8.02
CA GLU A 8 -5.31 6.97 7.08
C GLU A 8 -3.90 6.66 7.59
N VAL A 9 -3.14 5.84 6.87
CA VAL A 9 -1.80 5.39 7.27
C VAL A 9 -0.76 5.96 6.30
N GLY A 10 -0.54 7.26 6.45
CA GLY A 10 0.29 8.06 5.56
C GLY A 10 -0.42 8.46 4.27
N TYR A 11 0.25 9.27 3.47
CA TYR A 11 -0.26 9.74 2.18
C TYR A 11 0.89 10.05 1.23
N CYS A 12 0.63 9.97 -0.07
CA CYS A 12 1.50 10.57 -1.07
C CYS A 12 0.91 11.87 -1.62
N VAL A 13 1.74 12.65 -2.29
CA VAL A 13 1.30 13.85 -3.00
C VAL A 13 1.63 13.78 -4.48
N HIS A 14 0.72 14.28 -5.31
CA HIS A 14 0.91 14.33 -6.75
C HIS A 14 0.05 15.45 -7.38
N PRO A 15 0.40 15.97 -8.58
CA PRO A 15 -0.45 16.94 -9.27
C PRO A 15 -1.83 16.36 -9.60
N GLU A 16 -2.87 17.17 -9.46
CA GLU A 16 -4.27 16.77 -9.70
C GLU A 16 -4.51 16.22 -11.12
N PHE A 17 -3.87 16.81 -12.14
CA PHE A 17 -4.03 16.37 -13.53
C PHE A 17 -3.62 14.91 -13.78
N MET A 18 -2.84 14.31 -12.89
CA MET A 18 -2.36 12.93 -13.01
C MET A 18 -3.46 11.91 -12.72
N VAL A 19 -4.54 12.32 -12.05
CA VAL A 19 -5.65 11.45 -11.66
C VAL A 19 -7.00 11.93 -12.21
N LEU A 20 -7.13 13.22 -12.51
CA LEU A 20 -8.35 13.82 -13.05
C LEU A 20 -8.10 14.41 -14.44
N LYS A 21 -8.89 13.98 -15.43
CA LYS A 21 -8.86 14.55 -16.78
C LYS A 21 -9.24 16.03 -16.72
N GLY A 22 -8.34 16.90 -17.15
CA GLY A 22 -8.52 18.36 -17.04
C GLY A 22 -8.16 18.95 -15.67
N GLY A 23 -7.56 18.15 -14.78
CA GLY A 23 -7.07 18.62 -13.48
C GLY A 23 -5.95 19.65 -13.60
N SER A 24 -5.68 20.34 -12.50
CA SER A 24 -4.66 21.38 -12.42
C SER A 24 -3.26 20.83 -12.09
N PHE A 25 -2.24 21.70 -12.17
CA PHE A 25 -0.90 21.42 -11.66
C PHE A 25 -0.79 21.51 -10.13
N LYS A 26 -1.90 21.75 -9.42
CA LYS A 26 -1.90 21.81 -7.95
C LYS A 26 -1.58 20.44 -7.38
N THR A 27 -0.67 20.44 -6.40
CA THR A 27 -0.35 19.26 -5.61
C THR A 27 -1.51 18.93 -4.68
N ILE A 28 -2.01 17.69 -4.74
CA ILE A 28 -3.06 17.17 -3.86
C ILE A 28 -2.57 15.95 -3.08
N LYS A 29 -3.24 15.64 -1.96
CA LYS A 29 -2.92 14.49 -1.11
C LYS A 29 -3.73 13.26 -1.52
N PHE A 30 -3.08 12.10 -1.46
CA PHE A 30 -3.67 10.79 -1.68
C PHE A 30 -3.46 9.95 -0.41
N PRO A 31 -4.45 9.91 0.50
CA PRO A 31 -4.35 9.17 1.74
C PRO A 31 -4.36 7.65 1.49
N ALA A 32 -3.45 6.94 2.14
CA ALA A 32 -3.41 5.48 2.14
C ALA A 32 -4.42 4.95 3.17
N MET A 33 -5.58 4.51 2.69
CA MET A 33 -6.67 4.06 3.54
C MET A 33 -6.51 2.58 3.89
N VAL A 34 -6.70 2.25 5.16
CA VAL A 34 -6.68 0.87 5.68
C VAL A 34 -7.92 0.64 6.52
N ALA A 35 -8.58 -0.50 6.35
CA ALA A 35 -9.70 -0.89 7.21
C ALA A 35 -9.34 -2.08 8.10
N LEU A 36 -9.62 -1.97 9.40
CA LEU A 36 -9.58 -3.08 10.34
C LEU A 36 -11.00 -3.61 10.55
N ILE A 37 -11.21 -4.86 10.15
CA ILE A 37 -12.47 -5.56 10.27
C ILE A 37 -12.33 -6.59 11.38
N GLU A 38 -13.05 -6.36 12.47
CA GLU A 38 -13.08 -7.26 13.61
C GLU A 38 -14.18 -8.28 13.43
N HIS A 39 -13.80 -9.55 13.43
CA HIS A 39 -14.72 -10.65 13.25
C HIS A 39 -14.44 -11.75 14.29
N GLN A 40 -15.46 -12.53 14.63
CA GLN A 40 -15.34 -13.61 15.63
C GLN A 40 -14.29 -14.68 15.23
N LYS A 41 -13.95 -14.77 13.94
CA LYS A 41 -12.96 -15.71 13.40
C LYS A 41 -11.55 -15.13 13.34
N GLY A 42 -11.35 -13.87 13.73
CA GLY A 42 -10.07 -13.17 13.65
C GLY A 42 -10.21 -11.76 13.09
N ASN A 43 -9.16 -10.97 13.28
CA ASN A 43 -9.08 -9.60 12.81
C ASN A 43 -8.46 -9.56 11.42
N LEU A 44 -9.13 -8.88 10.49
CA LEU A 44 -8.69 -8.71 9.12
C LEU A 44 -8.31 -7.26 8.86
N LEU A 45 -7.14 -7.04 8.26
CA LEU A 45 -6.80 -5.78 7.62
C LEU A 45 -7.15 -5.84 6.13
N PHE A 46 -7.85 -4.81 5.65
CA PHE A 46 -7.97 -4.53 4.23
C PHE A 46 -6.93 -3.48 3.87
N ASP A 47 -5.88 -3.92 3.15
CA ASP A 47 -4.63 -3.21 2.92
C ASP A 47 -3.85 -2.88 4.21
N THR A 48 -2.65 -2.30 4.07
CA THR A 48 -1.72 -2.07 5.19
C THR A 48 -1.15 -0.66 5.27
N GLY A 49 -1.41 0.18 4.27
CA GLY A 49 -0.94 1.56 4.28
C GLY A 49 0.55 1.68 3.96
N TYR A 50 1.09 2.88 4.19
CA TYR A 50 2.53 3.10 4.24
C TYR A 50 3.14 2.59 5.55
N SER A 51 4.40 2.14 5.47
CA SER A 51 5.22 1.78 6.63
C SER A 51 6.67 2.25 6.41
N LYS A 52 7.51 2.14 7.45
CA LYS A 52 8.95 2.45 7.37
C LYS A 52 9.65 1.66 6.26
N HIS A 53 9.16 0.44 5.96
CA HIS A 53 9.62 -0.40 4.84
C HIS A 53 9.53 0.30 3.48
N PHE A 54 8.59 1.23 3.30
CA PHE A 54 8.48 2.05 2.10
C PHE A 54 9.76 2.84 1.83
N PHE A 55 10.20 3.59 2.83
CA PHE A 55 11.37 4.45 2.73
C PHE A 55 12.62 3.61 2.52
N GLU A 56 12.75 2.47 3.22
CA GLU A 56 13.87 1.55 3.05
C GLU A 56 13.99 0.98 1.64
N ALA A 57 12.90 0.47 1.06
CA ALA A 57 12.97 -0.15 -0.26
C ALA A 57 13.10 0.88 -1.40
N THR A 58 12.77 2.16 -1.14
CA THR A 58 12.87 3.25 -2.12
C THR A 58 14.18 4.05 -2.01
N LYS A 59 15.13 3.65 -1.14
CA LYS A 59 16.44 4.33 -1.02
C LYS A 59 17.29 4.29 -2.29
N LYS A 60 17.19 3.22 -3.08
CA LYS A 60 18.08 2.95 -4.22
C LYS A 60 17.33 3.04 -5.55
N PHE A 61 18.08 3.29 -6.62
CA PHE A 61 17.52 3.28 -7.96
C PHE A 61 17.11 1.86 -8.39
N PRO A 62 16.02 1.74 -9.16
CA PRO A 62 15.16 2.83 -9.65
C PRO A 62 13.98 3.20 -8.74
N GLU A 63 13.74 2.48 -7.65
CA GLU A 63 12.61 2.74 -6.73
C GLU A 63 12.68 4.15 -6.12
N LYS A 64 13.88 4.72 -6.01
CA LYS A 64 14.09 6.13 -5.65
C LYS A 64 13.35 7.10 -6.57
N LEU A 65 13.28 6.82 -7.88
CA LEU A 65 12.55 7.68 -8.81
C LEU A 65 11.06 7.72 -8.49
N TYR A 66 10.49 6.58 -8.11
CA TYR A 66 9.09 6.51 -7.69
C TYR A 66 8.83 7.41 -6.48
N ALA A 67 9.62 7.26 -5.40
CA ALA A 67 9.48 8.10 -4.21
C ALA A 67 9.71 9.59 -4.48
N LEU A 68 10.54 9.96 -5.46
CA LEU A 68 10.71 11.36 -5.87
C LEU A 68 9.50 11.91 -6.63
N THR A 69 8.85 11.09 -7.46
CA THR A 69 7.66 11.50 -8.23
C THR A 69 6.38 11.51 -7.42
N THR A 70 6.32 10.70 -6.35
CA THR A 70 5.20 10.64 -5.41
C THR A 70 5.73 10.75 -3.98
N PRO A 71 6.11 11.95 -3.52
CA PRO A 71 6.62 12.13 -2.16
C PRO A 71 5.63 11.61 -1.12
N VAL A 72 6.12 10.77 -0.21
CA VAL A 72 5.30 10.10 0.82
C VAL A 72 5.57 10.72 2.18
N TYR A 73 4.50 10.92 2.92
CA TYR A 73 4.51 11.40 4.30
C TYR A 73 3.85 10.33 5.19
N LEU A 74 4.56 9.91 6.23
CA LEU A 74 4.09 8.94 7.20
C LEU A 74 4.40 9.47 8.59
N ASP A 75 3.37 9.63 9.41
CA ASP A 75 3.52 9.93 10.85
C ASP A 75 3.86 8.64 11.61
N LYS A 76 2.91 7.70 11.68
CA LYS A 76 3.10 6.39 12.30
C LYS A 76 2.58 5.26 11.40
N PRO A 77 3.31 4.14 11.28
CA PRO A 77 2.78 2.94 10.63
C PRO A 77 1.61 2.38 11.45
N LEU A 78 0.76 1.57 10.80
CA LEU A 78 -0.44 1.03 11.45
C LEU A 78 -0.14 0.19 12.69
N ILE A 79 0.94 -0.60 12.67
CA ILE A 79 1.35 -1.45 13.81
C ILE A 79 1.60 -0.66 15.10
N GLU A 80 1.97 0.62 15.01
CA GLU A 80 2.17 1.49 16.17
C GLU A 80 0.86 2.12 16.69
N ARG A 81 -0.26 1.92 15.98
CA ARG A 81 -1.56 2.53 16.27
C ARG A 81 -2.61 1.53 16.75
N ILE A 82 -2.37 0.24 16.54
CA ILE A 82 -3.28 -0.83 16.93
C ILE A 82 -2.59 -1.79 17.90
N SER A 83 -3.35 -2.29 18.88
CA SER A 83 -2.88 -3.30 19.83
C SER A 83 -3.41 -4.71 19.54
N LYS A 84 -4.22 -4.85 18.49
CA LYS A 84 -4.90 -6.10 18.14
C LYS A 84 -3.98 -7.01 17.34
N LYS A 85 -4.01 -8.30 17.64
CA LYS A 85 -3.43 -9.33 16.77
C LYS A 85 -4.18 -9.32 15.44
N ILE A 86 -3.43 -9.32 14.34
CA ILE A 86 -3.97 -9.42 12.99
C ILE A 86 -3.81 -10.86 12.50
N ASP A 87 -4.92 -11.48 12.12
CA ASP A 87 -4.97 -12.86 11.66
C ASP A 87 -4.95 -12.92 10.13
N TYR A 88 -5.54 -11.92 9.48
CA TYR A 88 -5.73 -11.89 8.04
C TYR A 88 -5.38 -10.53 7.45
N ILE A 89 -4.81 -10.52 6.26
CA ILE A 89 -4.61 -9.32 5.45
C ILE A 89 -5.20 -9.58 4.07
N PHE A 90 -6.11 -8.74 3.61
CA PHE A 90 -6.58 -8.73 2.24
C PHE A 90 -5.94 -7.57 1.49
N ILE A 91 -5.20 -7.88 0.43
CA ILE A 91 -4.55 -6.87 -0.43
C ILE A 91 -5.42 -6.59 -1.63
N SER A 92 -5.89 -5.35 -1.75
CA SER A 92 -6.70 -4.89 -2.87
C SER A 92 -5.91 -4.90 -4.17
N HIS A 93 -4.68 -4.39 -4.13
CA HIS A 93 -3.71 -4.41 -5.21
C HIS A 93 -2.31 -4.07 -4.69
N PHE A 94 -1.33 -4.14 -5.57
CA PHE A 94 0.07 -4.13 -5.19
C PHE A 94 0.75 -2.81 -5.49
N HIS A 95 0.20 -1.72 -4.96
CA HIS A 95 0.92 -0.45 -4.87
C HIS A 95 1.46 -0.22 -3.46
N ALA A 96 2.48 0.62 -3.37
CA ALA A 96 3.24 0.83 -2.14
C ALA A 96 2.39 1.26 -0.94
N ASP A 97 1.40 2.11 -1.17
CA ASP A 97 0.39 2.60 -0.22
C ASP A 97 -0.54 1.51 0.32
N HIS A 98 -0.60 0.33 -0.32
CA HIS A 98 -1.45 -0.76 0.13
C HIS A 98 -0.67 -1.87 0.85
N ILE A 99 0.62 -2.00 0.56
CA ILE A 99 1.39 -3.21 0.86
C ILE A 99 2.62 -2.96 1.73
N ALA A 100 3.03 -1.71 1.93
CA ALA A 100 4.29 -1.42 2.62
C ALA A 100 4.29 -1.91 4.07
N GLY A 101 3.13 -2.01 4.72
CA GLY A 101 2.98 -2.48 6.10
C GLY A 101 2.86 -4.00 6.28
N ILE A 102 2.85 -4.81 5.21
CA ILE A 102 2.64 -6.27 5.33
C ILE A 102 3.67 -6.93 6.26
N LYS A 103 4.94 -6.49 6.20
CA LYS A 103 6.02 -7.04 7.02
C LYS A 103 5.87 -6.76 8.52
N ASP A 104 5.00 -5.84 8.90
CA ASP A 104 4.71 -5.53 10.30
C ASP A 104 3.80 -6.57 10.96
N PHE A 105 3.21 -7.49 10.18
CA PHE A 105 2.26 -8.50 10.63
C PHE A 105 2.67 -9.91 10.15
N PRO A 106 3.82 -10.44 10.61
CA PRO A 106 4.41 -11.68 10.07
C PRO A 106 3.57 -12.95 10.30
N GLU A 107 2.67 -12.94 11.28
CA GLU A 107 1.78 -14.08 11.57
C GLU A 107 0.49 -14.08 10.75
N ALA A 108 0.17 -12.99 10.04
CA ALA A 108 -1.09 -12.86 9.33
C ALA A 108 -1.09 -13.63 8.00
N LEU A 109 -2.21 -14.29 7.70
CA LEU A 109 -2.43 -14.91 6.39
C LEU A 109 -2.82 -13.84 5.38
N VAL A 110 -2.08 -13.77 4.28
CA VAL A 110 -2.28 -12.76 3.23
C VAL A 110 -3.10 -13.32 2.07
N PHE A 111 -4.22 -12.68 1.78
CA PHE A 111 -5.09 -12.92 0.64
C PHE A 111 -4.92 -11.83 -0.42
N CYS A 112 -4.92 -12.21 -1.69
CA CYS A 112 -4.84 -11.30 -2.83
C CYS A 112 -5.37 -11.99 -4.09
N SER A 113 -5.56 -11.21 -5.17
CA SER A 113 -5.81 -11.80 -6.49
C SER A 113 -4.58 -12.58 -6.97
N LYS A 114 -4.80 -13.83 -7.42
CA LYS A 114 -3.77 -14.69 -8.00
C LYS A 114 -3.14 -14.03 -9.23
N GLU A 115 -3.95 -13.46 -10.11
CA GLU A 115 -3.51 -12.80 -11.34
C GLU A 115 -2.65 -11.58 -11.03
N ALA A 116 -3.09 -10.75 -10.07
CA ALA A 116 -2.34 -9.58 -9.63
C ALA A 116 -1.00 -10.00 -9.00
N TYR A 117 -0.98 -11.06 -8.18
CA TYR A 117 0.23 -11.58 -7.55
C TYR A 117 1.22 -12.14 -8.57
N LEU A 118 0.75 -12.95 -9.53
CA LEU A 118 1.58 -13.47 -10.60
C LEU A 118 2.18 -12.35 -11.45
N LEU A 119 1.40 -11.31 -11.76
CA LEU A 119 1.88 -10.14 -12.49
C LEU A 119 2.96 -9.38 -11.71
N ALA A 120 2.75 -9.22 -10.41
CA ALA A 120 3.68 -8.61 -9.47
C ALA A 120 5.05 -9.29 -9.48
N ILE A 121 5.08 -10.60 -9.28
CA ILE A 121 6.33 -11.37 -9.14
C ILE A 121 7.01 -11.68 -10.50
N ASN A 122 6.33 -11.50 -11.63
CA ASN A 122 6.86 -11.89 -12.95
C ASN A 122 8.09 -11.06 -13.36
N LYS A 123 9.29 -11.61 -13.23
CA LYS A 123 10.56 -10.90 -13.53
C LYS A 123 10.78 -10.60 -15.02
N ASN A 124 10.04 -11.24 -15.94
CA ASN A 124 10.20 -11.11 -17.38
C ASN A 124 9.38 -9.98 -18.01
N LEU A 125 8.45 -9.37 -17.26
CA LEU A 125 7.65 -8.24 -17.72
C LEU A 125 8.34 -6.91 -17.39
N SER A 126 8.47 -6.03 -18.39
CA SER A 126 9.01 -4.70 -18.17
C SER A 126 8.14 -3.89 -17.20
N ARG A 127 8.80 -3.06 -16.38
CA ARG A 127 8.16 -2.24 -15.34
C ARG A 127 7.01 -1.37 -15.86
N PHE A 128 7.18 -0.79 -17.06
CA PHE A 128 6.14 0.00 -17.73
C PHE A 128 4.86 -0.81 -18.04
N LYS A 129 5.00 -2.08 -18.43
CA LYS A 129 3.84 -2.94 -18.72
C LYS A 129 3.09 -3.35 -17.44
N LYS A 130 3.76 -3.38 -16.29
CA LYS A 130 3.16 -3.66 -14.98
C LYS A 130 2.46 -2.45 -14.36
N ASN A 131 3.04 -1.26 -14.46
CA ASN A 131 2.44 -0.02 -13.95
C ASN A 131 1.13 0.35 -14.66
N LYS A 132 1.02 0.08 -15.98
CA LYS A 132 -0.25 0.23 -16.74
C LYS A 132 -1.38 -0.67 -16.21
N LYS A 133 -1.05 -1.69 -15.40
CA LYS A 133 -2.00 -2.63 -14.78
C LYS A 133 -2.10 -2.45 -13.26
N LYS A 134 -1.64 -1.32 -12.71
CA LYS A 134 -1.69 -0.98 -11.28
C LYS A 134 -0.89 -1.94 -10.37
N VAL A 135 0.34 -2.29 -10.78
CA VAL A 135 1.21 -3.20 -10.02
C VAL A 135 2.62 -2.61 -9.86
N PHE A 136 3.01 -2.25 -8.64
CA PHE A 136 4.33 -1.73 -8.25
C PHE A 136 4.97 -2.71 -7.24
N TYR A 137 5.92 -3.53 -7.70
CA TYR A 137 6.52 -4.58 -6.88
C TYR A 137 8.03 -4.43 -6.77
N ARG A 138 8.48 -3.80 -5.68
CA ARG A 138 9.79 -4.06 -5.08
C ARG A 138 9.84 -3.69 -3.58
N LEU A 139 8.71 -3.77 -2.89
CA LEU A 139 8.58 -3.52 -1.45
C LEU A 139 8.43 -4.81 -0.62
N PHE A 140 8.55 -5.96 -1.29
CA PHE A 140 8.51 -7.31 -0.70
C PHE A 140 9.91 -7.88 -0.69
#